data_AF-A0A9D4SXB1-F1
#
_entry.id   AF-A0A9D4SXB1-F1
#
_cell.length_a   1.000
_cell.length_b   1.000
_cell.length_c   1.000
_cell.angle_alpha   90.00
_cell.angle_beta   90.00
_cell.angle_gamma   90.00
#
_symmetry.space_group_name_H-M   'P 1'
#
loop_
_entity.id
_entity.type
_entity.pdbx_description
1 polymer ?
#
loop_
_entity_poly.entity_id
_entity_poly.type
_entity_poly.pdbx_seq_one_letter_code
_entity_poly.pdbx_strand_id
1 'polypeptide(L)'
;MKRAKIAVDEEQKHQTELLFTFLKGIDDRRCVSRMVCESFADAIRLGKVGKATKNFFSTKVGVDTGAASVFVAAAKTGRSRGLAGCAQAFPGCTANLPHILTAAGLM
;
A
#
# COMPACT_ATOMS: atom_id res chain seq x y z
N MET A 1 22.61 -16.44 19.71
CA MET A 1 21.98 -15.21 19.18
C MET A 1 21.37 -15.37 17.76
N LYS A 2 21.98 -16.13 16.82
CA LYS A 2 21.43 -16.30 15.45
C LYS A 2 20.02 -16.94 15.39
N ARG A 3 19.73 -17.95 16.22
CA ARG A 3 18.42 -18.65 16.21
C ARG A 3 17.23 -17.78 16.65
N ALA A 4 17.43 -16.91 17.65
CA ALA A 4 16.39 -16.00 18.12
C ALA A 4 16.03 -14.95 17.06
N LYS A 5 17.01 -14.47 16.28
CA LYS A 5 16.78 -13.52 15.20
C LYS A 5 15.98 -14.15 14.05
N ILE A 6 16.30 -15.38 13.66
CA ILE A 6 15.60 -16.11 12.60
C ILE A 6 14.12 -16.35 12.97
N ALA A 7 13.84 -16.74 14.21
CA ALA A 7 12.46 -16.96 14.67
C ALA A 7 11.62 -15.67 14.67
N VAL A 8 12.22 -14.55 15.09
CA VAL A 8 11.57 -13.22 15.04
C VAL A 8 11.31 -12.78 13.60
N ASP A 9 12.25 -13.03 12.69
CA ASP A 9 12.11 -12.68 11.28
C ASP A 9 11.01 -13.52 10.57
N GLU A 10 10.86 -14.81 10.91
CA GLU A 10 9.79 -15.67 10.38
C GLU A 10 8.40 -15.29 10.90
N GLU A 11 8.27 -14.98 12.18
CA GLU A 11 6.99 -14.55 12.77
C GLU A 11 6.56 -13.20 12.18
N GLN A 12 7.49 -12.26 12.02
CA GLN A 12 7.22 -10.97 11.41
C GLN A 12 6.80 -11.11 9.93
N LYS A 13 7.38 -12.06 9.20
CA LYS A 13 6.98 -12.39 7.82
C LYS A 13 5.56 -12.96 7.77
N HIS A 14 5.22 -13.89 8.66
CA HIS A 14 3.89 -14.48 8.72
C HIS A 14 2.81 -13.43 9.04
N GLN A 15 3.06 -12.57 10.03
CA GLN A 15 2.15 -11.46 10.36
C GLN A 15 1.97 -10.48 9.19
N THR A 16 3.05 -10.22 8.45
CA THR A 16 3.01 -9.35 7.27
C THR A 16 2.17 -9.96 6.14
N GLU A 17 2.28 -11.27 5.90
CA GLU A 17 1.45 -11.98 4.91
C GLU A 17 -0.04 -12.00 5.27
N LEU A 18 -0.36 -12.21 6.56
CA LEU A 18 -1.73 -12.15 7.05
C LEU A 18 -2.35 -10.77 6.83
N LEU A 19 -1.60 -9.71 7.16
CA LEU A 19 -2.02 -8.34 6.91
C LEU A 19 -2.29 -8.09 5.42
N PHE A 20 -1.39 -8.48 4.52
CA PHE A 20 -1.61 -8.28 3.09
C PHE A 20 -2.77 -9.09 2.54
N THR A 21 -2.99 -10.30 3.07
CA THR A 21 -4.13 -11.13 2.73
C THR A 21 -5.44 -10.46 3.15
N PHE A 22 -5.49 -9.95 4.38
CA PHE A 22 -6.62 -9.17 4.87
C PHE A 22 -6.87 -7.92 4.04
N LEU A 23 -5.82 -7.11 3.80
CA LEU A 23 -5.91 -5.90 2.98
C LEU A 23 -6.43 -6.21 1.58
N LYS A 24 -5.95 -7.28 0.94
CA LYS A 24 -6.44 -7.72 -0.36
C LYS A 24 -7.92 -8.14 -0.29
N GLY A 25 -8.33 -8.79 0.79
CA GLY A 25 -9.71 -9.23 1.01
C GLY A 25 -10.71 -8.08 1.20
N ILE A 26 -10.28 -6.93 1.73
CA ILE A 26 -11.14 -5.73 1.86
C ILE A 26 -11.02 -4.77 0.66
N ASP A 27 -10.10 -5.04 -0.27
CA ASP A 27 -9.79 -4.17 -1.41
C ASP A 27 -10.61 -4.50 -2.68
N ASP A 28 -11.88 -4.85 -2.52
CA ASP A 28 -12.76 -5.28 -3.62
C ASP A 28 -12.84 -4.26 -4.74
N ARG A 29 -12.93 -2.96 -4.38
CA ARG A 29 -12.95 -1.85 -5.35
C ARG A 29 -11.57 -1.29 -5.69
N ARG A 30 -10.50 -1.94 -5.25
CA ARG A 30 -9.12 -1.51 -5.46
C ARG A 30 -8.79 -0.13 -4.90
N CYS A 31 -9.52 0.34 -3.89
CA CYS A 31 -9.26 1.63 -3.25
C CYS A 31 -8.01 1.65 -2.39
N VAL A 32 -7.67 0.54 -1.73
CA VAL A 32 -6.40 0.39 -1.01
C VAL A 32 -5.25 0.32 -2.03
N SER A 33 -5.38 -0.47 -3.10
CA SER A 33 -4.40 -0.48 -4.20
C SER A 33 -4.22 0.90 -4.82
N ARG A 34 -5.31 1.65 -5.05
CA ARG A 34 -5.27 3.03 -5.54
C ARG A 34 -4.56 3.96 -4.56
N MET A 35 -4.84 3.87 -3.27
CA MET A 35 -4.16 4.66 -2.24
C MET A 35 -2.66 4.39 -2.22
N VAL A 36 -2.24 3.13 -2.34
CA VAL A 36 -0.82 2.76 -2.45
C VAL A 36 -0.22 3.38 -3.72
N CYS A 37 -0.88 3.24 -4.87
CA CYS A 37 -0.42 3.84 -6.12
C CYS A 37 -0.24 5.36 -5.99
N GLU A 38 -1.27 6.06 -5.53
CA GLU A 38 -1.25 7.52 -5.38
C GLU A 38 -0.21 7.97 -4.35
N SER A 39 0.03 7.20 -3.28
CA SER A 39 1.09 7.50 -2.29
C SER A 39 2.49 7.39 -2.89
N PHE A 40 2.70 6.47 -3.84
CA PHE A 40 3.97 6.33 -4.54
C PHE A 40 4.14 7.33 -5.70
N ALA A 41 3.04 7.83 -6.27
CA ALA A 41 3.03 8.90 -7.26
C ALA A 41 3.25 10.28 -6.62
N ASP A 42 2.49 10.58 -5.56
CA ASP A 42 2.52 11.85 -4.83
C ASP A 42 2.02 11.66 -3.38
N ALA A 43 2.95 11.29 -2.50
CA ALA A 43 2.66 11.17 -1.07
C ALA A 43 2.27 12.50 -0.39
N ILE A 44 2.71 13.64 -0.94
CA ILE A 44 2.46 14.97 -0.33
C ILE A 44 0.98 15.30 -0.45
N ARG A 45 0.37 15.03 -1.60
CA ARG A 45 -1.06 15.23 -1.85
C ARG A 45 -1.97 14.48 -0.87
N LEU A 46 -1.50 13.36 -0.32
CA LEU A 46 -2.25 12.55 0.65
C LEU A 46 -1.80 12.79 2.11
N GLY A 47 -1.00 13.83 2.36
CA GLY A 47 -0.59 14.25 3.70
C GLY A 47 0.20 13.18 4.46
N LYS A 48 -0.05 13.07 5.78
CA LYS A 48 0.64 12.12 6.64
C LYS A 48 0.36 10.67 6.26
N VAL A 49 -0.87 10.35 5.83
CA VAL A 49 -1.23 8.99 5.39
C VAL A 49 -0.48 8.58 4.13
N GLY A 50 -0.36 9.46 3.14
CA GLY A 50 0.45 9.17 1.95
C GLY A 50 1.89 8.82 2.28
N LYS A 51 2.50 9.59 3.18
CA LYS A 51 3.87 9.32 3.66
C LYS A 51 3.95 8.00 4.44
N ALA A 52 3.01 7.74 5.34
CA ALA A 52 2.97 6.50 6.11
C ALA A 52 2.80 5.26 5.22
N THR A 53 1.88 5.31 4.26
CA THR A 53 1.67 4.26 3.26
C THR A 53 2.94 4.06 2.45
N LYS A 54 3.53 5.12 1.88
CA LYS A 54 4.78 5.01 1.13
C LYS A 54 5.89 4.38 1.97
N ASN A 55 6.05 4.79 3.23
CA ASN A 55 7.06 4.24 4.13
C ASN A 55 6.82 2.76 4.44
N PHE A 56 5.59 2.39 4.83
CA PHE A 56 5.21 1.01 5.13
C PHE A 56 5.51 0.08 3.96
N PHE A 57 5.05 0.45 2.76
CA PHE A 57 5.26 -0.34 1.55
C PHE A 57 6.68 -0.26 0.98
N SER A 58 7.49 0.72 1.40
CA SER A 58 8.92 0.80 1.03
C SER A 58 9.85 0.04 1.98
N THR A 59 9.44 -0.18 3.24
CA THR A 59 10.23 -0.93 4.22
C THR A 59 9.94 -2.42 4.19
N LYS A 60 8.76 -2.85 3.71
CA LYS A 60 8.34 -4.25 3.62
C LYS A 60 8.80 -4.95 2.32
N VAL A 61 10.02 -4.65 1.89
CA VAL A 61 10.66 -5.31 0.73
C VAL A 61 11.03 -6.74 1.12
N GLY A 62 10.43 -7.70 0.42
CA GLY A 62 10.59 -9.13 0.68
C GLY A 62 9.40 -9.98 0.20
N VAL A 63 8.32 -9.32 -0.25
CA VAL A 63 7.09 -10.00 -0.64
C VAL A 63 6.69 -9.63 -2.08
N ASP A 64 7.49 -10.08 -3.05
CA ASP A 64 7.10 -10.05 -4.46
C ASP A 64 6.11 -11.18 -4.82
N THR A 65 5.72 -11.97 -3.83
CA THR A 65 4.80 -13.11 -3.95
C THR A 65 3.52 -12.86 -3.15
N GLY A 66 2.56 -13.78 -3.22
CA GLY A 66 1.38 -13.73 -2.35
C GLY A 66 0.50 -12.49 -2.53
N ALA A 67 -0.19 -12.09 -1.46
CA ALA A 67 -1.15 -10.98 -1.48
C ALA A 67 -0.48 -9.60 -1.63
N ALA A 68 0.77 -9.47 -1.19
CA ALA A 68 1.53 -8.22 -1.25
C ALA A 68 1.86 -7.77 -2.69
N SER A 69 2.03 -8.74 -3.60
CA SER A 69 2.38 -8.50 -5.01
C SER A 69 1.45 -7.50 -5.71
N VAL A 70 0.16 -7.50 -5.35
CA VAL A 70 -0.85 -6.58 -5.87
C VAL A 70 -0.51 -5.12 -5.53
N PHE A 71 -0.12 -4.87 -4.27
CA PHE A 71 0.22 -3.53 -3.81
C PHE A 71 1.60 -3.09 -4.32
N VAL A 72 2.53 -4.02 -4.48
CA VAL A 72 3.82 -3.76 -5.15
C VAL A 72 3.60 -3.32 -6.60
N ALA A 73 2.71 -3.99 -7.33
CA ALA A 73 2.33 -3.60 -8.68
C ALA A 73 1.70 -2.19 -8.70
N ALA A 74 0.81 -1.89 -7.75
CA ALA A 74 0.23 -0.55 -7.61
C ALA A 74 1.30 0.53 -7.35
N ALA A 75 2.25 0.27 -6.44
CA ALA A 75 3.37 1.17 -6.15
C ALA A 75 4.29 1.37 -7.37
N LYS A 76 4.51 0.34 -8.18
CA LYS A 76 5.27 0.44 -9.44
C LYS A 76 4.52 1.31 -10.46
N THR A 77 3.21 1.15 -10.59
CA THR A 77 2.36 2.02 -11.42
C THR A 77 2.46 3.48 -10.99
N GLY A 78 2.34 3.77 -9.69
CA GLY A 78 2.43 5.14 -9.18
C GLY A 78 3.77 5.80 -9.48
N ARG A 79 4.88 5.08 -9.27
CA ARG A 79 6.23 5.56 -9.58
C ARG A 79 6.45 5.84 -11.07
N SER A 80 5.88 5.01 -11.95
CA SER A 80 6.16 5.07 -13.39
C SER A 80 5.18 5.92 -14.19
N ARG A 81 3.91 6.01 -13.74
CA ARG A 81 2.82 6.64 -14.50
C ARG A 81 2.13 7.78 -13.76
N GLY A 82 2.58 8.09 -12.54
CA GLY A 82 2.03 9.18 -11.73
C GLY A 82 0.54 9.01 -11.41
N LEU A 83 -0.09 10.11 -10.97
CA LEU A 83 -1.49 10.12 -10.52
C LEU A 83 -2.49 9.73 -11.63
N ALA A 84 -2.23 10.16 -12.87
CA ALA A 84 -3.08 9.81 -14.01
C ALA A 84 -3.04 8.30 -14.29
N GLY A 85 -1.86 7.68 -14.20
CA GLY A 85 -1.73 6.23 -14.31
C GLY A 85 -2.44 5.46 -13.21
N CYS A 86 -2.45 5.99 -11.98
CA CYS A 86 -3.21 5.40 -10.87
C CYS A 86 -4.72 5.42 -11.11
N ALA A 87 -5.25 6.55 -11.61
CA ALA A 87 -6.68 6.65 -11.94
C ALA A 87 -7.09 5.66 -13.04
N GLN A 88 -6.24 5.48 -14.05
CA GLN A 88 -6.47 4.52 -15.15
C GLN A 88 -6.34 3.06 -14.71
N ALA A 89 -5.40 2.75 -13.82
CA ALA A 89 -5.15 1.39 -13.35
C ALA A 89 -6.20 0.91 -12.33
N PHE A 90 -6.87 1.83 -11.64
CA PHE A 90 -7.84 1.53 -10.58
C PHE A 90 -9.18 2.27 -10.79
N PRO A 91 -9.87 2.08 -11.93
CA PRO A 91 -11.08 2.82 -12.27
C PRO A 91 -12.28 2.47 -11.37
N GLY A 92 -12.26 1.27 -10.75
CA GLY A 92 -13.32 0.81 -9.84
C GLY A 92 -13.35 1.55 -8.49
N CYS A 93 -12.27 2.25 -8.13
CA CYS A 93 -12.26 3.06 -6.92
C CYS A 93 -12.81 4.45 -7.22
N THR A 94 -14.06 4.69 -6.87
CA THR A 94 -14.73 6.01 -7.00
C THR A 94 -14.52 6.92 -5.80
N ALA A 95 -13.86 6.42 -4.75
CA ALA A 95 -13.60 7.17 -3.53
C ALA A 95 -12.65 8.35 -3.80
N ASN A 96 -13.06 9.55 -3.37
CA ASN A 96 -12.16 10.70 -3.32
C ASN A 96 -11.27 10.56 -2.07
N LEU A 97 -10.16 9.85 -2.23
CA LEU A 97 -9.20 9.57 -1.15
C LEU A 97 -8.76 10.85 -0.42
N PRO A 98 -8.39 11.94 -1.11
CA PRO A 98 -8.12 13.20 -0.45
C PRO A 98 -9.28 13.67 0.45
N HIS A 99 -10.49 13.73 -0.07
CA HIS A 99 -11.65 14.19 0.71
C HIS A 99 -11.89 13.34 1.96
N ILE A 100 -11.77 12.00 1.84
CA ILE A 100 -11.94 11.09 2.98
C ILE A 100 -10.87 11.31 4.05
N LEU A 101 -9.61 11.45 3.63
CA LEU A 101 -8.51 11.67 4.57
C LEU A 101 -8.62 13.02 5.27
N THR A 102 -9.07 14.06 4.56
CA THR A 102 -9.38 15.37 5.17
C THR A 102 -10.52 15.25 6.17
N ALA A 103 -11.63 14.60 5.81
CA ALA A 103 -12.77 14.42 6.71
C ALA A 103 -12.42 13.62 7.98
N ALA A 104 -11.45 12.70 7.88
CA ALA A 104 -10.92 11.93 9.01
C ALA A 104 -9.85 12.68 9.82
N GLY A 105 -9.43 13.88 9.43
CA GLY A 105 -8.35 14.63 10.10
C GLY A 105 -6.95 14.03 9.92
N LEU A 106 -6.72 13.30 8.83
CA LEU A 106 -5.52 12.49 8.58
C LEU A 106 -4.54 13.08 7.54
N MET A 107 -4.87 14.25 6.96
CA MET A 107 -3.94 15.03 6.13
C MET A 107 -3.07 15.94 6.99
#